data_AF-A0A356FY22-F1
#
_entry.id   AF-A0A356FY22-F1
#
_cell.length_a   1.000
_cell.length_b   1.000
_cell.length_c   1.000
_cell.angle_alpha   90.00
_cell.angle_beta   90.00
_cell.angle_gamma   90.00
#
_symmetry.space_group_name_H-M   'P 1'
#
loop_
_entity.id
_entity.type
_entity.pdbx_description
1 polymer ?
#
loop_
_entity_poly.entity_id
_entity_poly.type
_entity_poly.pdbx_seq_one_letter_code
_entity_poly.pdbx_strand_id
1 'polypeptide(L)'
;EYAPIEYPAVANLDITIALRQAALAMGKTTHTGVVQCKDAFYGQHSPAKMPVSYELLQKWEAWKRLGVKASEMESAALFVVADALKCRCGSCFHVIWNQEREAAGLDQKMSEDTSASVRVAVDALKIIIEQDRAAKK
;
A
#
# COMPACT_ATOMS: atom_id res chain seq x y z
N GLU A 1 8.54 9.00 18.86
CA GLU A 1 8.54 7.65 18.24
C GLU A 1 7.33 6.88 18.75
N TYR A 2 6.66 6.12 17.87
CA TYR A 2 5.47 5.34 18.26
C TYR A 2 5.80 3.89 18.67
N ALA A 3 6.80 3.26 18.03
CA ALA A 3 7.22 1.89 18.28
C ALA A 3 8.70 1.69 17.88
N PRO A 4 9.40 0.65 18.38
CA PRO A 4 10.71 0.24 17.86
C PRO A 4 10.66 -0.13 16.37
N ILE A 5 11.79 -0.03 15.65
CA ILE A 5 11.85 -0.28 14.20
C ILE A 5 11.60 -1.73 13.81
N GLU A 6 11.85 -2.67 14.72
CA GLU A 6 11.56 -4.10 14.57
C GLU A 6 10.06 -4.41 14.62
N TYR A 7 9.24 -3.46 15.12
CA TYR A 7 7.79 -3.60 15.16
C TYR A 7 7.22 -3.55 13.74
N PRO A 8 6.47 -4.57 13.30
CA PRO A 8 6.00 -4.62 11.92
C PRO A 8 4.84 -3.65 11.70
N ALA A 9 4.95 -2.83 10.66
CA ALA A 9 3.82 -2.06 10.15
C ALA A 9 2.88 -2.99 9.35
N VAL A 10 1.90 -3.58 10.04
CA VAL A 10 0.96 -4.56 9.46
C VAL A 10 -0.47 -4.04 9.47
N ALA A 11 -1.16 -4.18 8.33
CA ALA A 11 -2.58 -3.87 8.24
C ALA A 11 -3.41 -4.88 9.06
N ASN A 12 -4.57 -4.44 9.56
CA ASN A 12 -5.53 -5.34 10.17
C ASN A 12 -6.02 -6.38 9.14
N LEU A 13 -6.09 -7.64 9.57
CA LEU A 13 -6.42 -8.77 8.70
C LEU A 13 -7.83 -8.64 8.09
N ASP A 14 -8.84 -8.32 8.91
CA ASP A 14 -10.24 -8.24 8.45
C ASP A 14 -10.43 -7.09 7.45
N ILE A 15 -9.83 -5.93 7.70
CA ILE A 15 -9.83 -4.81 6.75
C ILE A 15 -9.17 -5.23 5.44
N THR A 16 -8.03 -5.92 5.49
CA THR A 16 -7.30 -6.38 4.30
C THR A 16 -8.15 -7.37 3.48
N ILE A 17 -8.83 -8.30 4.15
CA ILE A 17 -9.73 -9.26 3.51
C ILE A 17 -10.91 -8.54 2.86
N ALA A 18 -11.55 -7.60 3.55
CA ALA A 18 -12.70 -6.86 3.02
C ALA A 18 -12.31 -6.03 1.78
N LEU A 19 -11.16 -5.35 1.80
CA LEU A 19 -10.63 -4.63 0.65
C LEU A 19 -10.38 -5.55 -0.55
N ARG A 20 -9.76 -6.71 -0.32
CA ARG A 20 -9.53 -7.71 -1.37
C ARG A 20 -10.85 -8.24 -1.94
N GLN A 21 -11.82 -8.57 -1.09
CA GLN A 21 -13.13 -9.04 -1.52
C GLN A 21 -13.87 -8.00 -2.36
N ALA A 22 -13.91 -6.75 -1.91
CA ALA A 22 -14.53 -5.65 -2.64
C ALA A 22 -13.89 -5.42 -4.01
N ALA A 23 -12.55 -5.45 -4.08
CA ALA A 23 -11.83 -5.30 -5.34
C ALA A 23 -12.13 -6.43 -6.34
N LEU A 24 -12.14 -7.69 -5.86
CA LEU A 24 -12.44 -8.86 -6.69
C LEU A 24 -13.90 -8.88 -7.15
N ALA A 25 -14.85 -8.52 -6.28
CA ALA A 25 -16.27 -8.43 -6.64
C ALA A 25 -16.54 -7.39 -7.73
N MET A 26 -15.73 -6.32 -7.78
CA MET A 26 -15.77 -5.29 -8.82
C MET A 26 -15.02 -5.70 -10.11
N GLY A 27 -14.51 -6.92 -10.18
CA GLY A 27 -13.76 -7.43 -11.34
C GLY A 27 -12.41 -6.73 -11.54
N LYS A 28 -11.82 -6.15 -10.50
CA LYS A 28 -10.54 -5.43 -10.60
C LYS A 28 -9.36 -6.38 -10.45
N THR A 29 -8.36 -6.23 -11.32
CA THR A 29 -7.04 -6.83 -11.13
C THR A 29 -6.47 -6.33 -9.81
N THR A 30 -6.21 -7.25 -8.89
CA THR A 30 -5.87 -6.93 -7.50
C THR A 30 -4.56 -7.61 -7.12
N HIS A 31 -3.63 -6.83 -6.56
CA HIS A 31 -2.39 -7.31 -5.99
C HIS A 31 -2.39 -7.05 -4.48
N THR A 32 -2.28 -8.10 -3.68
CA THR A 32 -2.18 -8.00 -2.21
C THR A 32 -0.74 -8.30 -1.80
N GLY A 33 -0.12 -7.41 -1.03
CA GLY A 33 1.26 -7.60 -0.56
C GLY A 33 1.84 -6.33 0.07
N VAL A 34 3.14 -6.39 0.36
CA VAL A 34 3.89 -5.29 0.98
C VAL A 34 4.02 -4.11 0.02
N VAL A 35 3.90 -2.89 0.56
CA VAL A 35 4.22 -1.64 -0.10
C VAL A 35 5.38 -0.96 0.63
N GLN A 36 6.20 -0.22 -0.11
CA GLN A 36 7.30 0.55 0.46
C GLN A 36 6.80 1.96 0.83
N CYS A 37 7.07 2.38 2.06
CA CYS A 37 6.88 3.74 2.54
C CYS A 37 8.18 4.55 2.46
N LYS A 38 8.06 5.87 2.31
CA LYS A 38 9.16 6.84 2.29
C LYS A 38 8.68 8.24 2.64
N ASP A 39 9.59 9.06 3.16
CA ASP A 39 9.30 10.48 3.43
C ASP A 39 9.72 11.40 2.28
N ALA A 40 10.63 10.95 1.41
CA ALA A 40 11.17 11.74 0.31
C ALA A 40 10.66 11.24 -1.05
N PHE A 41 9.60 11.86 -1.58
CA PHE A 41 9.04 11.53 -2.89
C PHE A 41 10.08 11.54 -4.02
N TYR A 42 10.86 12.62 -4.14
CA TYR A 42 11.90 12.74 -5.15
C TYR A 42 13.06 11.73 -4.97
N GLY A 43 13.21 11.15 -3.77
CA GLY A 43 14.16 10.06 -3.53
C GLY A 43 13.80 8.78 -4.27
N GLN A 44 12.52 8.56 -4.60
CA GLN A 44 12.08 7.43 -5.42
C GLN A 44 12.39 7.64 -6.91
N HIS A 45 12.06 8.81 -7.45
CA HIS A 45 12.12 9.07 -8.90
C HIS A 45 13.44 9.64 -9.39
N SER A 46 14.27 10.19 -8.50
CA SER A 46 15.61 10.71 -8.83
C SER A 46 16.66 10.31 -7.79
N PRO A 47 16.77 9.02 -7.41
CA PRO A 47 17.67 8.57 -6.36
C PRO A 47 19.14 8.89 -6.66
N ALA A 48 19.55 8.79 -7.93
CA ALA A 48 20.94 9.07 -8.35
C ALA A 48 21.38 10.54 -8.15
N LYS A 49 20.43 11.48 -8.03
CA LYS A 49 20.72 12.91 -7.80
C LYS A 49 20.87 13.24 -6.31
N MET A 50 20.53 12.30 -5.42
CA MET A 50 20.55 12.53 -3.98
C MET A 50 21.95 12.30 -3.39
N PRO A 51 22.37 13.06 -2.36
CA PRO A 51 23.64 12.80 -1.66
C PRO A 51 23.74 11.39 -1.06
N VAL A 52 22.59 10.79 -0.71
CA VAL A 52 22.46 9.42 -0.19
C VAL A 52 22.06 8.41 -1.27
N SER A 53 22.39 8.68 -2.54
CA SER A 53 22.03 7.85 -3.69
C SER A 53 22.42 6.38 -3.53
N TYR A 54 23.60 6.12 -2.95
CA TYR A 54 24.10 4.77 -2.69
C TYR A 54 23.15 3.96 -1.79
N GLU A 55 22.55 4.58 -0.78
CA GLU A 55 21.60 3.91 0.11
C GLU A 55 20.25 3.68 -0.59
N LEU A 56 19.74 4.71 -1.26
CA LEU A 56 18.45 4.63 -1.96
C LEU A 56 18.44 3.56 -3.04
N LEU A 57 19.49 3.51 -3.87
CA LEU A 57 19.61 2.53 -4.95
C LEU A 57 19.75 1.10 -4.41
N GLN A 58 20.54 0.88 -3.35
CA GLN A 58 20.71 -0.45 -2.75
C GLN A 58 19.42 -0.93 -2.07
N LYS A 59 18.73 -0.06 -1.31
CA LYS A 59 17.43 -0.39 -0.71
C LYS A 59 16.36 -0.65 -1.77
N TRP A 60 16.35 0.12 -2.86
CA TRP A 60 15.42 -0.08 -3.97
C TRP A 60 15.53 -1.49 -4.57
N GLU A 61 16.76 -1.95 -4.83
CA GLU A 61 17.00 -3.32 -5.30
C GLU A 61 16.59 -4.38 -4.27
N ALA A 62 16.78 -4.12 -2.98
CA ALA A 62 16.27 -5.01 -1.93
C ALA A 62 14.73 -5.12 -1.97
N TRP A 63 14.01 -4.02 -2.11
CA TRP A 63 12.54 -4.02 -2.20
C TRP A 63 12.03 -4.84 -3.39
N LYS A 64 12.67 -4.69 -4.55
CA LYS A 64 12.36 -5.47 -5.75
C LYS A 64 12.54 -6.97 -5.52
N ARG A 65 13.69 -7.36 -4.93
CA ARG A 65 13.99 -8.77 -4.63
C ARG A 65 13.08 -9.39 -3.55
N LEU A 66 12.56 -8.56 -2.64
CA LEU A 66 11.57 -8.96 -1.63
C LEU A 66 10.14 -9.04 -2.16
N GLY A 67 9.90 -8.70 -3.44
CA GLY A 67 8.59 -8.81 -4.07
C GLY A 67 7.58 -7.74 -3.63
N VAL A 68 8.06 -6.59 -3.15
CA VAL A 68 7.25 -5.41 -2.83
C VAL A 68 6.42 -5.00 -4.06
N LYS A 69 5.15 -4.63 -3.84
CA LYS A 69 4.18 -4.41 -4.93
C LYS A 69 4.19 -2.99 -5.47
N ALA A 70 4.35 -2.01 -4.60
CA ALA A 70 4.26 -0.59 -4.93
C ALA A 70 5.03 0.25 -3.92
N SER A 71 5.14 1.54 -4.22
CA SER A 71 5.72 2.57 -3.35
C SER A 71 4.67 3.65 -3.08
N GLU A 72 4.44 3.96 -1.81
CA GLU A 72 3.57 5.03 -1.29
C GLU A 72 4.26 5.68 -0.08
N MET A 73 3.55 6.42 0.78
CA MET A 73 4.21 7.26 1.79
C MET A 73 3.56 7.24 3.18
N GLU A 74 2.34 6.72 3.34
CA GLU A 74 1.55 6.93 4.56
C GLU A 74 1.30 5.65 5.38
N SER A 75 1.23 4.49 4.72
CA SER A 75 0.67 3.28 5.37
C SER A 75 1.52 2.74 6.51
N ALA A 76 2.85 2.84 6.45
CA ALA A 76 3.72 2.40 7.54
C ALA A 76 3.42 3.16 8.84
N ALA A 77 3.26 4.48 8.75
CA ALA A 77 2.89 5.31 9.89
C ALA A 77 1.46 4.98 10.37
N LEU A 78 0.49 4.91 9.45
CA LEU A 78 -0.91 4.64 9.79
C LEU A 78 -1.09 3.28 10.48
N PHE A 79 -0.41 2.22 10.01
CA PHE A 79 -0.55 0.89 10.59
C PHE A 79 0.05 0.81 11.99
N VAL A 80 1.26 1.36 12.20
CA VAL A 80 1.90 1.38 13.52
C VAL A 80 1.09 2.21 14.52
N VAL A 81 0.63 3.40 14.11
CA VAL A 81 -0.18 4.28 14.97
C VAL A 81 -1.53 3.63 15.30
N ALA A 82 -2.20 3.03 14.32
CA ALA A 82 -3.48 2.37 14.55
C ALA A 82 -3.35 1.21 15.54
N ASP A 83 -2.29 0.39 15.43
CA ASP A 83 -2.08 -0.72 16.36
C ASP A 83 -1.73 -0.24 17.78
N ALA A 84 -0.91 0.82 17.90
CA ALA A 84 -0.65 1.47 19.18
C ALA A 84 -1.94 2.01 19.84
N LEU A 85 -2.85 2.55 19.03
CA LEU A 85 -4.15 3.08 19.47
C LEU A 85 -5.28 2.03 19.53
N LYS A 86 -5.00 0.77 19.21
CA LYS A 86 -5.98 -0.33 19.18
C LYS A 86 -7.16 -0.08 18.23
N CYS A 87 -6.86 0.53 17.08
CA CYS A 87 -7.77 0.72 15.95
C CYS A 87 -7.47 -0.27 14.82
N ARG A 88 -8.49 -0.63 14.03
CA ARG A 88 -8.29 -1.38 12.77
C ARG A 88 -7.93 -0.41 11.65
N CYS A 89 -6.89 -0.73 10.88
CA CYS A 89 -6.46 0.07 9.73
C CYS A 89 -6.04 -0.85 8.57
N GLY A 90 -6.22 -0.38 7.34
CA GLY A 90 -5.77 -1.03 6.12
C GLY A 90 -5.83 -0.04 4.95
N SER A 91 -5.15 -0.36 3.85
CA SER A 91 -4.99 0.55 2.72
C SER A 91 -5.25 -0.18 1.39
N CYS A 92 -5.80 0.54 0.41
CA CYS A 92 -5.84 0.14 -0.98
C CYS A 92 -5.44 1.31 -1.89
N PHE A 93 -4.82 1.00 -3.02
CA PHE A 93 -4.23 2.03 -3.89
C PHE A 93 -4.64 1.82 -5.33
N HIS A 94 -4.73 2.93 -6.06
CA HIS A 94 -4.75 2.92 -7.51
C HIS A 94 -3.32 3.03 -8.03
N VAL A 95 -2.92 2.15 -8.95
CA VAL A 95 -1.57 2.19 -9.53
C VAL A 95 -1.57 3.20 -10.68
N ILE A 96 -0.96 4.35 -10.45
CA ILE A 96 -0.90 5.42 -11.45
C ILE A 96 0.02 5.02 -12.61
N TRP A 97 1.16 4.42 -12.30
CA TRP A 97 2.26 4.16 -13.24
C TRP A 97 3.26 3.17 -12.62
N ASN A 98 4.12 2.54 -13.44
CA ASN A 98 5.16 1.61 -12.95
C ASN A 98 6.53 1.89 -13.58
N GLN A 99 7.42 2.50 -12.79
CA GLN A 99 8.78 2.86 -13.21
C GLN A 99 9.65 1.69 -13.66
N GLU A 100 9.49 0.51 -13.05
CA GLU A 100 10.32 -0.65 -13.38
C GLU A 100 9.86 -1.29 -14.70
N ARG A 101 8.56 -1.24 -15.00
CA ARG A 101 8.04 -1.63 -16.32
C ARG A 101 8.54 -0.67 -17.39
N GLU A 102 8.49 0.64 -17.13
CA GLU A 102 9.01 1.65 -18.06
C GLU A 102 10.49 1.44 -18.36
N ALA A 103 11.32 1.27 -17.32
CA ALA A 103 12.75 1.02 -17.45
C ALA A 103 13.06 -0.27 -18.23
N ALA A 104 12.19 -1.28 -18.12
CA ALA A 104 12.30 -2.53 -18.88
C ALA A 104 11.72 -2.46 -20.29
N GLY A 105 11.19 -1.30 -20.72
CA GLY A 105 10.54 -1.14 -22.03
C GLY A 105 9.24 -1.92 -22.18
N LEU A 106 8.60 -2.29 -21.06
CA LEU A 106 7.33 -3.01 -21.05
C LEU A 106 6.15 -2.04 -21.22
N ASP A 107 5.05 -2.58 -21.74
CA ASP A 107 3.81 -1.83 -21.88
C ASP A 107 3.30 -1.34 -20.52
N GLN A 108 2.82 -0.10 -20.50
CA GLN A 108 2.09 0.43 -19.36
C GLN A 108 1.14 1.53 -19.82
N LYS A 109 0.10 1.73 -19.04
CA LYS A 109 -0.88 2.80 -19.26
C LYS A 109 -0.99 3.60 -17.98
N MET A 110 -0.57 4.87 -18.05
CA MET A 110 -0.77 5.79 -16.93
C MET A 110 -2.27 6.03 -16.71
N SER A 111 -2.69 6.05 -15.46
CA SER A 111 -4.08 6.31 -15.10
C SER A 111 -4.15 7.08 -13.79
N GLU A 112 -4.73 8.28 -13.82
CA GLU A 112 -4.88 9.13 -12.63
C GLU A 112 -6.29 9.03 -12.02
N ASP A 113 -7.19 8.26 -12.64
CA ASP A 113 -8.56 8.07 -12.14
C ASP A 113 -8.58 7.09 -10.95
N THR A 114 -8.65 7.66 -9.75
CA THR A 114 -8.72 6.91 -8.49
C THR A 114 -10.13 6.44 -8.13
N SER A 115 -11.15 6.67 -8.96
CA SER A 115 -12.54 6.32 -8.65
C SER A 115 -12.73 4.83 -8.36
N ALA A 116 -11.90 3.95 -8.94
CA ALA A 116 -11.93 2.52 -8.64
C ALA A 116 -11.50 2.22 -7.20
N SER A 117 -10.37 2.77 -6.72
CA SER A 117 -9.89 2.51 -5.36
C SER A 117 -10.83 3.11 -4.31
N VAL A 118 -11.42 4.28 -4.57
CA VAL A 118 -12.43 4.87 -3.68
C VAL A 118 -13.65 3.96 -3.55
N ARG A 119 -14.18 3.44 -4.66
CA ARG A 119 -15.32 2.50 -4.61
C ARG A 119 -14.98 1.21 -3.86
N VAL A 120 -13.77 0.68 -4.06
CA VAL A 120 -13.29 -0.51 -3.32
C VAL A 120 -13.27 -0.24 -1.82
N ALA A 121 -12.74 0.91 -1.38
CA ALA A 121 -12.73 1.28 0.02
C ALA A 121 -14.15 1.42 0.62
N VAL A 122 -15.08 2.03 -0.12
CA VAL A 122 -16.48 2.16 0.29
C VAL A 122 -17.17 0.81 0.42
N ASP A 123 -17.00 -0.09 -0.55
CA ASP A 123 -17.63 -1.41 -0.50
C ASP A 123 -17.00 -2.31 0.59
N ALA A 124 -15.69 -2.20 0.82
CA ALA A 124 -15.04 -2.85 1.95
C ALA A 124 -15.59 -2.36 3.30
N LEU A 125 -15.84 -1.05 3.45
CA LEU A 125 -16.46 -0.52 4.66
C LEU A 125 -17.86 -1.08 4.90
N LYS A 126 -18.67 -1.26 3.84
CA LYS A 126 -19.99 -1.91 3.97
C LYS A 126 -19.87 -3.33 4.52
N ILE A 127 -18.92 -4.11 4.00
CA ILE A 127 -18.63 -5.48 4.47
C ILE A 127 -18.27 -5.47 5.96
N ILE A 128 -17.36 -4.58 6.38
CA ILE A 128 -16.94 -4.47 7.78
C ILE A 128 -18.10 -4.06 8.70
N ILE A 129 -18.94 -3.10 8.27
CA ILE A 129 -20.11 -2.67 9.04
C ILE A 129 -21.08 -3.84 9.28
N GLU A 130 -21.31 -4.68 8.28
CA GLU A 130 -22.17 -5.86 8.41
C GLU A 130 -21.56 -6.90 9.35
N GLN A 131 -20.27 -7.19 9.23
CA GLN A 131 -19.54 -8.11 10.11
C GLN A 131 -19.58 -7.64 11.57
N ASP A 132 -19.31 -6.35 11.82
CA ASP A 132 -19.35 -5.77 13.18
C ASP A 132 -20.76 -5.84 13.79
N ARG A 133 -21.81 -5.65 12.97
CA ARG A 133 -23.21 -5.78 13.43
C ARG A 133 -23.55 -7.23 13.78
N ALA A 134 -23.04 -8.19 13.02
CA ALA A 134 -23.25 -9.61 13.28
C ALA A 134 -22.52 -10.08 14.55
N ALA A 135 -21.30 -9.60 14.79
CA ALA A 135 -20.49 -9.95 15.96
C ALA A 135 -20.99 -9.34 17.28
N LYS A 136 -21.86 -8.33 17.23
CA LYS A 136 -22.49 -7.69 18.40
C LYS A 136 -23.77 -8.38 18.89
N LYS A 137 -24.31 -9.34 18.13
CA LYS A 137 -25.42 -10.19 18.55
C LYS A 137 -24.89 -11.38 19.35
#